data_AF-A0A820JVL1-F1
#
_entry.id   AF-A0A820JVL1-F1
#
_cell.length_a   1.000
_cell.length_b   1.000
_cell.length_c   1.000
_cell.angle_alpha   90.00
_cell.angle_beta   90.00
_cell.angle_gamma   90.00
#
_symmetry.space_group_name_H-M   'P 1'
#
loop_
_entity.id
_entity.type
_entity.pdbx_description
1 polymer ?
#
loop_
_entity_poly.entity_id
_entity_poly.type
_entity_poly.pdbx_seq_one_letter_code
_entity_poly.pdbx_strand_id
1 'polypeptide(L)'
;QSIRNARILYDSCNNETNIESDGVNAILSLVNNEFGGWPILQGSSWNAASFNFTNLLLKLREYNNNIIYRCDTETDEKNSSVYYIGVSQSDLALDQRSNYVSESKLISAYQQFIRDFASLLTNDTTTIAQDVTDIYNFEKNISIHHLTPAEQSAKHNETVRTTIGNLAQTFSTSFDFTNYLRRVYSSSGVTLNDNDVVSISELDY
;
A
#
# COMPACT_ATOMS: atom_id res chain seq x y z
N GLN A 1 -29.21 7.27 13.36
CA GLN A 1 -28.53 6.10 12.76
C GLN A 1 -27.06 6.03 13.15
N SER A 2 -26.33 7.15 13.13
CA SER A 2 -24.87 7.20 13.43
C SER A 2 -24.49 6.65 14.82
N ILE A 3 -25.19 7.04 15.89
CA ILE A 3 -24.90 6.54 17.26
C ILE A 3 -25.11 5.01 17.35
N ARG A 4 -26.15 4.49 16.68
CA ARG A 4 -26.42 3.05 16.65
C ARG A 4 -25.29 2.29 15.94
N ASN A 5 -24.82 2.78 14.80
CA ASN A 5 -23.72 2.16 14.07
C ASN A 5 -22.41 2.21 14.87
N ALA A 6 -22.12 3.34 15.52
CA ALA A 6 -20.96 3.48 16.39
C ALA A 6 -21.00 2.48 17.57
N ARG A 7 -22.18 2.26 18.16
CA ARG A 7 -22.36 1.26 19.21
C ARG A 7 -22.15 -0.17 18.71
N ILE A 8 -22.72 -0.51 17.55
CA ILE A 8 -22.52 -1.83 16.93
C ILE A 8 -21.03 -2.08 16.66
N LEU A 9 -20.33 -1.08 16.11
CA LEU A 9 -18.88 -1.18 15.87
C LEU A 9 -18.13 -1.40 17.19
N TYR A 10 -18.39 -0.58 18.20
CA TYR A 10 -17.80 -0.71 19.52
C TYR A 10 -18.03 -2.10 20.13
N ASP A 11 -19.28 -2.58 20.13
CA ASP A 11 -19.63 -3.88 20.69
C ASP A 11 -18.95 -5.03 19.93
N SER A 12 -18.80 -4.90 18.60
CA SER A 12 -18.10 -5.89 17.77
C SER A 12 -16.59 -5.96 18.06
N CYS A 13 -15.93 -4.81 18.27
CA CYS A 13 -14.50 -4.74 18.60
C CYS A 13 -14.17 -5.30 19.99
N ASN A 14 -15.11 -5.26 20.93
CA ASN A 14 -14.92 -5.76 22.30
C ASN A 14 -15.39 -7.21 22.50
N ASN A 15 -15.95 -7.85 21.48
CA ASN A 15 -16.40 -9.24 21.58
C ASN A 15 -15.24 -10.22 21.31
N GLU A 16 -14.32 -10.31 22.27
CA GLU A 16 -13.15 -11.20 22.18
C GLU A 16 -13.54 -12.66 21.95
N THR A 17 -14.66 -13.13 22.51
CA THR A 17 -15.11 -14.52 22.29
C THR A 17 -15.35 -14.84 20.82
N ASN A 18 -16.00 -13.93 20.09
CA ASN A 18 -16.21 -14.13 18.65
C ASN A 18 -14.90 -14.00 17.87
N ILE A 19 -14.07 -13.00 18.21
CA ILE A 19 -12.77 -12.77 17.54
C ILE A 19 -11.87 -14.00 17.66
N GLU A 20 -11.74 -14.56 18.87
CA GLU A 20 -10.93 -15.76 19.12
C GLU A 20 -11.53 -17.01 18.46
N SER A 21 -12.86 -17.10 18.33
CA SER A 21 -13.51 -18.21 17.63
C SER A 21 -13.25 -18.21 16.12
N ASP A 22 -13.16 -17.02 15.51
CA ASP A 22 -12.80 -16.86 14.09
C ASP A 22 -11.29 -17.08 13.88
N GLY A 23 -10.46 -16.66 14.84
CA GLY A 23 -9.02 -16.82 14.83
C GLY A 23 -8.38 -16.28 13.56
N VAL A 24 -7.52 -17.07 12.92
CA VAL A 24 -6.82 -16.68 11.68
C VAL A 24 -7.68 -16.77 10.41
N ASN A 25 -8.91 -17.31 10.50
CA ASN A 25 -9.71 -17.59 9.31
C ASN A 25 -10.12 -16.30 8.57
N ALA A 26 -10.39 -15.22 9.31
CA ALA A 26 -10.77 -13.94 8.72
C ALA A 26 -9.65 -13.39 7.81
N ILE A 27 -8.40 -13.37 8.31
CA ILE A 27 -7.27 -12.86 7.53
C ILE A 27 -6.89 -13.82 6.38
N LEU A 28 -6.92 -15.13 6.61
CA LEU A 28 -6.65 -16.11 5.55
C LEU A 28 -7.68 -16.05 4.42
N SER A 29 -8.96 -15.81 4.75
CA SER A 29 -10.01 -15.60 3.74
C SER A 29 -9.72 -14.37 2.89
N LEU A 30 -9.34 -13.24 3.50
CA LEU A 30 -8.99 -12.02 2.76
C LEU A 30 -7.78 -12.25 1.86
N VAL A 31 -6.70 -12.82 2.41
CA VAL A 31 -5.47 -13.07 1.65
C VAL A 31 -5.73 -13.99 0.46
N ASN A 32 -6.40 -15.12 0.67
CA ASN A 32 -6.59 -16.13 -0.36
C ASN A 32 -7.64 -15.74 -1.40
N ASN A 33 -8.72 -15.06 -0.98
CA ASN A 33 -9.88 -14.83 -1.84
C ASN A 33 -9.88 -13.44 -2.49
N GLU A 34 -9.34 -12.41 -1.82
CA GLU A 34 -9.37 -11.03 -2.32
C GLU A 34 -8.01 -10.57 -2.86
N PHE A 35 -6.90 -10.98 -2.23
CA PHE A 35 -5.56 -10.49 -2.56
C PHE A 35 -4.75 -11.41 -3.50
N GLY A 36 -5.28 -12.58 -3.85
CA GLY A 36 -4.60 -13.53 -4.73
C GLY A 36 -3.47 -14.30 -4.05
N GLY A 37 -3.52 -14.41 -2.72
CA GLY A 37 -2.57 -15.13 -1.90
C GLY A 37 -1.40 -14.26 -1.41
N TRP A 38 -0.58 -14.86 -0.56
CA TRP A 38 0.65 -14.27 -0.06
C TRP A 38 1.76 -15.33 -0.18
N PRO A 39 2.77 -15.14 -1.06
CA PRO A 39 3.77 -16.18 -1.35
C PRO A 39 4.41 -16.82 -0.12
N ILE A 40 4.70 -16.03 0.93
CA ILE A 40 5.29 -16.52 2.19
C ILE A 40 4.42 -17.57 2.91
N LEU A 41 3.10 -17.56 2.69
CA LEU A 41 2.19 -18.54 3.31
C LEU A 41 2.02 -19.81 2.47
N GLN A 42 2.19 -19.69 1.15
CA GLN A 42 1.89 -20.76 0.18
C GLN A 42 3.14 -21.43 -0.38
N GLY A 43 4.31 -20.82 -0.18
CA GLY A 43 5.61 -21.31 -0.66
C GLY A 43 5.56 -21.69 -2.14
N SER A 44 6.03 -22.91 -2.43
CA SER A 44 6.05 -23.46 -3.79
C SER A 44 4.67 -23.64 -4.45
N SER A 45 3.58 -23.61 -3.67
CA SER A 45 2.22 -23.74 -4.19
C SER A 45 1.66 -22.42 -4.74
N TRP A 46 2.34 -21.29 -4.50
CA TRP A 46 1.90 -20.00 -5.02
C TRP A 46 2.14 -19.90 -6.53
N ASN A 47 1.08 -19.57 -7.29
CA ASN A 47 1.15 -19.48 -8.74
C ASN A 47 1.47 -18.05 -9.20
N ALA A 48 2.75 -17.77 -9.41
CA ALA A 48 3.23 -16.50 -9.95
C ALA A 48 2.62 -16.14 -11.31
N ALA A 49 2.29 -17.12 -12.15
CA ALA A 49 1.74 -16.86 -13.49
C ALA A 49 0.29 -16.32 -13.45
N SER A 50 -0.44 -16.56 -12.37
CA SER A 50 -1.78 -16.00 -12.16
C SER A 50 -1.78 -14.65 -11.44
N PHE A 51 -0.62 -14.21 -10.94
CA PHE A 51 -0.52 -12.97 -10.18
C PHE A 51 -0.67 -11.75 -11.07
N ASN A 52 -1.54 -10.82 -10.67
CA ASN A 52 -1.71 -9.54 -11.33
C ASN A 52 -1.54 -8.41 -10.30
N PHE A 53 -0.38 -7.74 -10.38
CA PHE A 53 -0.01 -6.69 -9.44
C PHE A 53 -1.00 -5.51 -9.43
N THR A 54 -1.47 -5.05 -10.59
CA THR A 54 -2.47 -3.96 -10.68
C THR A 54 -3.78 -4.33 -9.99
N ASN A 55 -4.25 -5.57 -10.15
CA ASN A 55 -5.47 -6.03 -9.48
C ASN A 55 -5.28 -6.10 -7.95
N LEU A 56 -4.12 -6.56 -7.47
CA LEU A 56 -3.80 -6.52 -6.04
C LEU A 56 -3.86 -5.09 -5.50
N LEU A 57 -3.21 -4.13 -6.17
CA LEU A 57 -3.22 -2.73 -5.71
C LEU A 57 -4.62 -2.12 -5.69
N LEU A 58 -5.45 -2.43 -6.68
CA LEU A 58 -6.84 -1.97 -6.71
C LEU A 58 -7.65 -2.56 -5.55
N LYS A 59 -7.47 -3.85 -5.26
CA LYS A 59 -8.10 -4.49 -4.12
C LYS A 59 -7.62 -3.89 -2.80
N LEU A 60 -6.32 -3.72 -2.63
CA LEU A 60 -5.75 -3.07 -1.44
C LEU A 60 -6.28 -1.65 -1.24
N ARG A 61 -6.49 -0.90 -2.32
CA ARG A 61 -7.08 0.44 -2.27
C ARG A 61 -8.54 0.44 -1.79
N GLU A 62 -9.33 -0.59 -2.07
CA GLU A 62 -10.68 -0.77 -1.48
C GLU A 62 -10.65 -0.87 0.05
N TYR A 63 -9.54 -1.34 0.61
CA TYR A 63 -9.28 -1.40 2.05
C TYR A 63 -8.46 -0.21 2.58
N ASN A 64 -8.37 0.88 1.80
CA ASN A 64 -7.59 2.08 2.13
C ASN A 64 -6.09 1.82 2.38
N ASN A 65 -5.52 0.79 1.74
CA ASN A 65 -4.08 0.54 1.77
C ASN A 65 -3.39 1.23 0.59
N ASN A 66 -2.40 2.06 0.91
CA ASN A 66 -1.51 2.71 -0.06
C ASN A 66 -0.14 2.07 0.05
N ILE A 67 0.19 1.17 -0.88
CA ILE A 67 1.43 0.40 -0.85
C ILE A 67 2.32 0.84 -2.01
N ILE A 68 3.59 1.11 -1.71
CA ILE A 68 4.61 1.73 -2.60
C ILE A 68 4.31 3.21 -2.88
N TYR A 69 3.13 3.56 -3.34
CA TYR A 69 2.76 4.96 -3.55
C TYR A 69 1.37 5.25 -3.00
N ARG A 70 1.17 6.51 -2.68
CA ARG A 70 -0.10 7.04 -2.21
C ARG A 70 -0.74 7.85 -3.32
N CYS A 71 -2.04 7.65 -3.51
CA CYS A 71 -2.85 8.46 -4.41
C CYS A 71 -3.99 9.09 -3.61
N ASP A 72 -4.05 10.42 -3.60
CA ASP A 72 -5.07 11.16 -2.86
C ASP A 72 -5.77 12.17 -3.76
N THR A 73 -6.91 12.65 -3.30
CA THR A 73 -7.55 13.82 -3.91
C THR A 73 -7.05 15.04 -3.16
N GLU A 74 -6.34 15.90 -3.88
CA GLU A 74 -5.79 17.16 -3.36
C GLU A 74 -6.61 18.35 -3.87
N THR A 75 -6.56 19.45 -3.12
CA THR A 75 -7.16 20.73 -3.49
C THR A 75 -6.09 21.70 -3.97
N ASP A 76 -6.40 22.51 -4.98
CA ASP A 76 -5.49 23.59 -5.37
C ASP A 76 -5.38 24.65 -4.28
N GLU A 77 -4.13 24.95 -3.89
CA GLU A 77 -3.82 25.88 -2.81
C GLU A 77 -4.36 27.30 -3.04
N LYS A 78 -4.50 27.71 -4.32
CA LYS A 78 -5.03 29.02 -4.71
C LYS A 78 -6.53 28.99 -4.99
N ASN A 79 -7.11 27.81 -5.22
CA ASN A 79 -8.53 27.63 -5.47
C ASN A 79 -9.03 26.30 -4.91
N SER A 80 -9.55 26.33 -3.68
CA SER A 80 -10.07 25.14 -2.99
C SER A 80 -11.33 24.52 -3.60
N SER A 81 -11.90 25.12 -4.65
CA SER A 81 -12.99 24.52 -5.44
C SER A 81 -12.46 23.64 -6.58
N VAL A 82 -11.15 23.61 -6.81
CA VAL A 82 -10.49 22.76 -7.80
C VAL A 82 -9.79 21.61 -7.09
N TYR A 83 -10.05 20.40 -7.57
CA TYR A 83 -9.45 19.18 -7.07
C TYR A 83 -8.60 18.54 -8.17
N TYR A 84 -7.51 17.90 -7.78
CA TYR A 84 -6.67 17.10 -8.66
C TYR A 84 -6.18 15.85 -7.93
N ILE A 85 -5.57 14.94 -8.67
CA ILE A 85 -5.02 13.71 -8.09
C ILE A 85 -3.60 13.98 -7.62
N GLY A 86 -3.33 13.80 -6.34
CA GLY A 86 -1.99 13.79 -5.77
C GLY A 86 -1.39 12.39 -5.84
N VAL A 87 -0.15 12.27 -6.31
CA VAL A 87 0.65 11.04 -6.24
C VAL A 87 1.92 11.36 -5.47
N SER A 88 2.15 10.61 -4.40
CA SER A 88 3.31 10.76 -3.53
C SER A 88 3.87 9.41 -3.12
N GLN A 89 5.06 9.41 -2.52
CA GLN A 89 5.58 8.24 -1.80
C GLN A 89 4.58 7.73 -0.74
N SER A 90 4.50 6.42 -0.53
CA SER A 90 3.72 5.83 0.57
C SER A 90 4.49 5.86 1.89
N ASP A 91 3.78 5.59 2.98
CA ASP A 91 4.40 5.40 4.29
C ASP A 91 5.30 4.16 4.30
N LEU A 92 6.35 4.20 5.12
CA LEU A 92 7.23 3.07 5.38
C LEU A 92 6.72 2.27 6.59
N ALA A 93 6.90 0.95 6.59
CA ALA A 93 6.46 0.10 7.71
C ALA A 93 7.18 0.44 9.03
N LEU A 94 8.42 0.94 8.96
CA LEU A 94 9.17 1.43 10.13
C LEU A 94 9.18 2.96 10.24
N ASP A 95 8.19 3.66 9.70
CA ASP A 95 7.96 5.11 9.71
C ASP A 95 9.02 5.99 9.02
N GLN A 96 10.31 5.74 9.25
CA GLN A 96 11.40 6.61 8.83
C GLN A 96 12.48 5.84 8.08
N ARG A 97 13.03 6.46 7.03
CA ARG A 97 14.19 5.96 6.28
C ARG A 97 15.37 5.58 7.18
N SER A 98 15.63 6.37 8.23
CA SER A 98 16.72 6.13 9.20
C SER A 98 16.62 4.76 9.88
N ASN A 99 15.41 4.22 10.04
CA ASN A 99 15.19 2.91 10.67
C ASN A 99 15.62 1.72 9.80
N TYR A 100 15.94 1.95 8.52
CA TYR A 100 16.41 0.93 7.57
C TYR A 100 17.93 1.01 7.27
N VAL A 101 18.62 2.06 7.74
CA VAL A 101 20.01 2.35 7.36
C VAL A 101 21.00 1.32 7.91
N SER A 102 20.83 0.92 9.18
CA SER A 102 21.75 0.02 9.87
C SER A 102 21.01 -1.07 10.63
N GLU A 103 21.60 -2.27 10.67
CA GLU A 103 21.14 -3.36 11.51
C GLU A 103 20.93 -2.88 12.96
N SER A 104 19.72 -3.10 13.47
CA SER A 104 19.29 -2.61 14.77
C SER A 104 18.35 -3.60 15.43
N LYS A 105 18.15 -3.45 16.75
CA LYS A 105 17.17 -4.24 17.49
C LYS A 105 15.75 -4.07 16.91
N LEU A 106 15.43 -2.89 16.37
CA LEU A 106 14.15 -2.62 15.71
C LEU A 106 13.99 -3.48 14.45
N ILE A 107 15.00 -3.50 13.57
CA ILE A 107 14.96 -4.31 12.34
C ILE A 107 14.87 -5.80 12.67
N SER A 108 15.65 -6.27 13.65
CA SER A 108 15.58 -7.66 14.11
C SER A 108 14.19 -8.01 14.64
N ALA A 109 13.57 -7.12 15.41
CA ALA A 109 12.22 -7.32 15.93
C ALA A 109 11.16 -7.28 14.82
N TYR A 110 11.30 -6.40 13.83
CA TYR A 110 10.40 -6.32 12.68
C TYR A 110 10.42 -7.60 11.85
N GLN A 111 11.61 -8.08 11.49
CA GLN A 111 11.75 -9.35 10.77
C GLN A 111 11.22 -10.52 11.60
N GLN A 112 11.46 -10.53 12.93
CA GLN A 112 10.92 -11.57 13.80
C GLN A 112 9.40 -11.54 13.84
N PHE A 113 8.80 -10.34 13.91
CA PHE A 113 7.35 -10.16 13.87
C PHE A 113 6.75 -10.76 12.58
N ILE A 114 7.33 -10.49 11.40
CA ILE A 114 6.84 -11.07 10.15
C ILE A 114 6.97 -12.59 10.16
N ARG A 115 8.09 -13.14 10.68
CA ARG A 115 8.28 -14.60 10.80
C ARG A 115 7.24 -15.24 11.70
N ASP A 116 7.02 -14.68 12.88
CA ASP A 116 6.07 -15.20 13.86
C ASP A 116 4.64 -15.12 13.30
N PHE A 117 4.28 -13.98 12.69
CA PHE A 117 2.98 -13.80 12.06
C PHE A 117 2.74 -14.79 10.92
N ALA A 118 3.70 -14.95 10.01
CA ALA A 118 3.59 -15.94 8.93
C ALA A 118 3.48 -17.38 9.47
N SER A 119 4.25 -17.71 10.51
CA SER A 119 4.23 -19.05 11.13
C SER A 119 2.91 -19.37 11.83
N LEU A 120 2.13 -18.37 12.24
CA LEU A 120 0.77 -18.57 12.75
C LEU A 120 -0.25 -18.85 11.64
N LEU A 121 0.06 -18.47 10.40
CA LEU A 121 -0.85 -18.50 9.26
C LEU A 121 -0.60 -19.67 8.31
N THR A 122 0.55 -20.34 8.39
CA THR A 122 0.87 -21.50 7.55
C THR A 122 1.58 -22.61 8.32
N ASN A 123 1.38 -23.84 7.86
CA ASN A 123 2.12 -25.01 8.34
C ASN A 123 3.45 -25.20 7.60
N ASP A 124 3.67 -24.53 6.47
CA ASP A 124 4.93 -24.58 5.72
C ASP A 124 5.82 -23.40 6.10
N THR A 125 6.78 -23.65 6.98
CA THR A 125 7.70 -22.62 7.48
C THR A 125 9.05 -22.64 6.76
N THR A 126 9.19 -23.41 5.68
CA THR A 126 10.51 -23.72 5.11
C THR A 126 11.17 -22.51 4.45
N THR A 127 10.38 -21.64 3.79
CA THR A 127 10.90 -20.46 3.08
C THR A 127 10.77 -19.16 3.86
N ILE A 128 10.01 -19.14 4.97
CA ILE A 128 9.67 -17.93 5.73
C ILE A 128 10.91 -17.07 6.05
N ALA A 129 12.02 -17.67 6.48
CA ALA A 129 13.22 -16.91 6.83
C ALA A 129 13.82 -16.16 5.62
N GLN A 130 13.82 -16.80 4.45
CA GLN A 130 14.30 -16.19 3.22
C GLN A 130 13.31 -15.14 2.71
N ASP A 131 12.01 -15.47 2.69
CA ASP A 131 10.96 -14.54 2.25
C ASP A 131 10.94 -13.25 3.08
N VAL A 132 11.12 -13.35 4.41
CA VAL A 132 11.25 -12.18 5.29
C VAL A 132 12.50 -11.36 4.99
N THR A 133 13.61 -12.01 4.66
CA THR A 133 14.84 -11.33 4.26
C THR A 133 14.63 -10.55 2.96
N ASP A 134 13.92 -11.16 2.00
CA ASP A 134 13.62 -10.54 0.71
C ASP A 134 12.64 -9.37 0.85
N ILE A 135 11.61 -9.50 1.70
CA ILE A 135 10.70 -8.40 2.06
C ILE A 135 11.48 -7.23 2.67
N TYR A 136 12.34 -7.49 3.66
CA TYR A 136 13.14 -6.45 4.29
C TYR A 136 14.09 -5.76 3.29
N ASN A 137 14.76 -6.51 2.42
CA ASN A 137 15.63 -5.94 1.39
C ASN A 137 14.86 -5.08 0.40
N PHE A 138 13.66 -5.51 0.01
CA PHE A 138 12.77 -4.73 -0.85
C PHE A 138 12.34 -3.41 -0.20
N GLU A 139 11.85 -3.46 1.04
CA GLU A 139 11.48 -2.25 1.79
C GLU A 139 12.68 -1.33 2.02
N LYS A 140 13.85 -1.89 2.31
CA LYS A 140 15.08 -1.12 2.47
C LYS A 140 15.44 -0.38 1.20
N ASN A 141 15.34 -1.03 0.04
CA ASN A 141 15.58 -0.38 -1.25
C ASN A 141 14.60 0.77 -1.48
N ILE A 142 13.31 0.58 -1.20
CA ILE A 142 12.32 1.67 -1.25
C ILE A 142 12.68 2.80 -0.29
N SER A 143 13.07 2.48 0.94
CA SER A 143 13.35 3.47 1.97
C SER A 143 14.48 4.43 1.59
N ILE A 144 15.47 3.99 0.81
CA ILE A 144 16.60 4.81 0.39
C ILE A 144 16.14 5.95 -0.53
N HIS A 145 15.10 5.71 -1.33
CA HIS A 145 14.49 6.69 -2.23
C HIS A 145 13.41 7.54 -1.54
N HIS A 146 12.94 7.13 -0.35
CA HIS A 146 11.93 7.85 0.41
C HIS A 146 12.48 9.16 1.01
N LEU A 147 11.82 10.28 0.73
CA LEU A 147 12.18 11.58 1.29
C LEU A 147 11.70 11.71 2.73
N THR A 148 12.50 12.40 3.56
CA THR A 148 12.11 12.85 4.89
C THR A 148 11.18 14.07 4.81
N PRO A 149 10.41 14.40 5.86
CA PRO A 149 9.56 15.59 5.85
C PRO A 149 10.31 16.90 5.56
N ALA A 150 11.55 17.02 6.02
CA ALA A 150 12.39 18.19 5.74
C ALA A 150 12.80 18.26 4.26
N GLU A 151 13.14 17.12 3.65
CA GLU A 151 13.45 17.02 2.22
C GLU A 151 12.21 17.29 1.35
N GLN A 152 11.03 16.76 1.72
CA GLN A 152 9.76 17.06 1.06
C GLN A 152 9.46 18.56 1.10
N SER A 153 9.60 19.20 2.27
CA SER A 153 9.38 20.64 2.40
C SER A 153 10.36 21.46 1.56
N ALA A 154 11.62 21.03 1.45
CA ALA A 154 12.61 21.70 0.61
C ALA A 154 12.32 21.54 -0.88
N LYS A 155 11.77 20.38 -1.28
CA LYS A 155 11.43 20.03 -2.66
C LYS A 155 9.99 20.36 -3.06
N HIS A 156 9.19 20.99 -2.21
CA HIS A 156 7.77 21.27 -2.49
C HIS A 156 7.54 22.01 -3.83
N ASN A 157 8.44 22.92 -4.20
CA ASN A 157 8.37 23.66 -5.46
C ASN A 157 8.78 22.83 -6.70
N GLU A 158 9.27 21.60 -6.53
CA GLU A 158 9.65 20.67 -7.60
C GLU A 158 8.48 19.77 -8.04
N THR A 159 7.31 19.93 -7.42
CA THR A 159 6.08 19.18 -7.74
C THR A 159 5.77 19.29 -9.24
N VAL A 160 5.62 18.14 -9.90
CA VAL A 160 5.33 18.06 -11.33
C VAL A 160 3.83 17.90 -11.53
N ARG A 161 3.23 18.81 -12.30
CA ARG A 161 1.83 18.68 -12.74
C ARG A 161 1.80 18.18 -14.17
N THR A 162 1.08 17.09 -14.39
CA THR A 162 0.82 16.48 -15.69
C THR A 162 -0.66 16.15 -15.83
N THR A 163 -1.06 15.47 -16.90
CA THR A 163 -2.43 15.01 -17.10
C THR A 163 -2.49 13.49 -17.19
N ILE A 164 -3.66 12.89 -16.95
CA ILE A 164 -3.89 11.44 -17.06
C ILE A 164 -3.40 10.87 -18.39
N GLY A 165 -3.62 11.59 -19.51
CA GLY A 165 -3.19 11.16 -20.84
C GLY A 165 -1.67 11.20 -21.06
N ASN A 166 -0.95 12.00 -20.27
CA ASN A 166 0.51 12.14 -20.36
C ASN A 166 1.27 11.30 -19.32
N LEU A 167 0.60 10.63 -18.38
CA LEU A 167 1.25 9.84 -17.33
C LEU A 167 2.19 8.76 -17.86
N ALA A 168 1.82 8.11 -18.97
CA ALA A 168 2.64 7.07 -19.60
C ALA A 168 3.99 7.62 -20.16
N GLN A 169 4.10 8.93 -20.36
CA GLN A 169 5.35 9.59 -20.75
C GLN A 169 6.15 10.07 -19.51
N THR A 170 5.46 10.29 -18.39
CA THR A 170 6.07 10.74 -17.13
C THR A 170 6.65 9.58 -16.32
N PHE A 171 5.94 8.46 -16.26
CA PHE A 171 6.34 7.28 -15.49
C PHE A 171 6.90 6.15 -16.38
N SER A 172 7.61 5.22 -15.76
CA SER A 172 8.13 4.01 -16.42
C SER A 172 7.00 3.16 -17.02
N THR A 173 7.30 2.46 -18.12
CA THR A 173 6.37 1.48 -18.74
C THR A 173 6.18 0.21 -17.93
N SER A 174 6.94 0.03 -16.84
CA SER A 174 6.80 -1.12 -15.93
C SER A 174 5.43 -1.17 -15.21
N PHE A 175 4.73 -0.04 -15.08
CA PHE A 175 3.41 0.02 -14.45
C PHE A 175 2.49 1.02 -15.15
N ASP A 176 1.28 0.57 -15.51
CA ASP A 176 0.27 1.39 -16.18
C ASP A 176 -0.52 2.26 -15.18
N PHE A 177 0.09 3.37 -14.78
CA PHE A 177 -0.51 4.36 -13.87
C PHE A 177 -1.83 4.93 -14.41
N THR A 178 -1.93 5.15 -15.72
CA THR A 178 -3.14 5.68 -16.36
C THR A 178 -4.32 4.75 -16.15
N ASN A 179 -4.15 3.45 -16.42
CA ASN A 179 -5.19 2.44 -16.20
C ASN A 179 -5.50 2.27 -14.71
N TYR A 180 -4.47 2.21 -13.86
CA TYR A 180 -4.65 2.08 -12.42
C TYR A 180 -5.52 3.20 -11.84
N LEU A 181 -5.17 4.47 -12.08
CA LEU A 181 -5.93 5.61 -11.56
C LEU A 181 -7.36 5.64 -12.08
N ARG A 182 -7.57 5.37 -13.38
CA ARG A 182 -8.93 5.25 -13.94
C ARG A 182 -9.77 4.21 -13.22
N ARG A 183 -9.19 3.05 -12.89
CA ARG A 183 -9.90 1.98 -12.18
C ARG A 183 -10.17 2.34 -10.71
N VAL A 184 -9.21 2.98 -10.02
CA VAL A 184 -9.39 3.46 -8.63
C VAL A 184 -10.55 4.46 -8.54
N TYR A 185 -10.61 5.44 -9.43
CA TYR A 185 -11.64 6.48 -9.37
C TYR A 185 -13.00 5.99 -9.90
N SER A 186 -12.99 5.08 -10.88
CA SER A 186 -14.22 4.46 -11.41
C SER A 186 -14.96 3.64 -10.36
N SER A 187 -14.26 2.96 -9.44
CA SER A 187 -14.92 2.23 -8.34
C SER A 187 -15.68 3.16 -7.38
N SER A 188 -15.30 4.45 -7.34
CA SER A 188 -16.00 5.50 -6.58
C SER A 188 -17.03 6.27 -7.42
N GLY A 189 -17.31 5.83 -8.66
CA GLY A 189 -18.27 6.48 -9.56
C GLY A 189 -17.72 7.71 -10.30
N VAL A 190 -16.40 7.94 -10.27
CA VAL A 190 -15.74 9.08 -10.94
C VAL A 190 -15.05 8.59 -12.22
N THR A 191 -15.38 9.21 -13.35
CA THR A 191 -14.72 8.91 -14.64
C THR A 191 -13.62 9.92 -14.91
N LEU A 192 -12.37 9.44 -14.99
CA LEU A 192 -11.22 10.28 -15.32
C LEU A 192 -10.99 10.39 -16.83
N ASN A 193 -10.81 11.62 -17.30
CA ASN A 193 -10.51 11.99 -18.68
C ASN A 193 -9.01 12.27 -18.86
N ASP A 194 -8.53 12.27 -20.11
CA ASP A 194 -7.11 12.52 -20.42
C ASP A 194 -6.59 13.89 -19.95
N ASN A 195 -7.48 14.86 -19.76
CA ASN A 195 -7.15 16.22 -19.35
C ASN A 195 -7.15 16.42 -17.82
N ASP A 196 -7.59 15.42 -17.04
CA ASP A 196 -7.60 15.54 -15.58
C ASP A 196 -6.17 15.63 -15.06
N VAL A 197 -5.97 16.54 -14.11
CA VAL A 197 -4.63 16.90 -13.62
C VAL A 197 -4.17 15.91 -12.58
N VAL A 198 -2.91 15.53 -12.69
CA VAL A 198 -2.18 14.74 -11.71
C VAL A 198 -0.97 15.53 -11.24
N SER A 199 -0.84 15.69 -9.94
CA SER A 199 0.27 16.33 -9.25
C SER A 199 1.15 15.25 -8.65
N ILE A 200 2.46 15.31 -8.91
CA ILE A 200 3.44 14.32 -8.47
C ILE A 200 4.45 15.05 -7.59
N SER A 201 4.44 14.75 -6.30
CA SER A 201 5.24 15.47 -5.31
C SER A 201 6.71 15.03 -5.29
N GLU A 202 6.98 13.73 -5.45
CA GLU A 202 8.32 13.16 -5.43
C GLU A 202 8.62 12.35 -6.70
N LEU A 203 8.94 13.00 -7.81
CA LEU A 203 9.18 12.29 -9.09
C LEU A 203 10.40 11.35 -9.07
N ASP A 204 11.41 11.65 -8.24
CA ASP A 204 12.63 10.85 -8.09
C ASP A 204 12.44 9.57 -7.23
N TYR A 205 11.29 9.45 -6.55
CA TYR A 205 10.91 8.27 -5.76
C TYR A 205 10.48 7.11 -6.69
#